data_AF-A0A7K6DFI0-F1
#
_entry.id   AF-A0A7K6DFI0-F1
#
_cell.length_a   1.000
_cell.length_b   1.000
_cell.length_c   1.000
_cell.angle_alpha   90.00
_cell.angle_beta   90.00
_cell.angle_gamma   90.00
#
_symmetry.space_group_name_H-M   'P 1'
#
loop_
_entity.id
_entity.type
_entity.pdbx_description
1 polymer ?
#
loop_
_entity_poly.entity_id
_entity_poly.type
_entity_poly.pdbx_seq_one_letter_code
_entity_poly.pdbx_strand_id
1 'polypeptide(L)'
;MATGDLNGSLRKIEQGLRLLNYPRDVDYTVLVKGDPAAFLPIISYCFTSFSTCIAELLVKCGVELTAKSDLRFIEAVYKFLRDQFQYKPILTKEQFLQFGFAERKMQIVCDIINCVVKKHKELSNSSKVKCQMRKKTRSFKYEVWSGLADPSGSALNSKQKPLVERHSGNEVHGDLHPLPLPAQGRNEEELCLDHDIVEVKYEQVIEDNSQIELLKNQLADFQEKLHKLDWMEDKLQALEEKLQGKVIIDEKDWNNLVNRVLLLETELLLQSKK
;
A
#
# COMPACT_ATOMS: atom_id res chain seq x y z
N MET A 1 -9.25 34.75 -20.27
CA MET A 1 -8.69 33.40 -20.10
C MET A 1 -9.82 32.41 -20.32
N ALA A 2 -9.66 31.45 -21.21
CA ALA A 2 -10.72 30.49 -21.52
C ALA A 2 -11.06 29.69 -20.26
N THR A 3 -12.27 29.89 -19.74
CA THR A 3 -12.88 28.98 -18.76
C THR A 3 -12.96 27.63 -19.45
N GLY A 4 -12.14 26.66 -19.03
CA GLY A 4 -12.09 25.35 -19.68
C GLY A 4 -13.35 24.52 -19.36
N ASP A 5 -13.29 23.24 -19.70
CA ASP A 5 -14.44 22.33 -19.58
C ASP A 5 -14.71 21.96 -18.10
N LEU A 6 -15.46 22.83 -17.43
CA LEU A 6 -15.88 22.65 -16.05
C LEU A 6 -16.80 21.43 -15.89
N ASN A 7 -17.68 21.18 -16.86
CA ASN A 7 -18.60 20.04 -16.83
C ASN A 7 -17.85 18.71 -17.00
N GLY A 8 -16.85 18.66 -17.88
CA GLY A 8 -15.95 17.52 -18.01
C GLY A 8 -15.16 17.26 -16.73
N SER A 9 -14.66 18.31 -16.09
CA SER A 9 -13.94 18.22 -14.80
C SER A 9 -14.84 17.71 -13.68
N LEU A 10 -16.10 18.16 -13.64
CA LEU A 10 -17.11 17.70 -12.69
C LEU A 10 -17.40 16.20 -12.83
N ARG A 11 -17.59 15.72 -14.08
CA ARG A 11 -17.82 14.28 -14.36
C ARG A 11 -16.62 13.42 -13.92
N LYS A 12 -15.40 13.91 -14.12
CA LYS A 12 -14.18 13.21 -13.68
C LYS A 12 -14.11 13.11 -12.15
N ILE A 13 -14.45 14.17 -11.43
CA ILE A 13 -14.54 14.12 -9.96
C ILE A 13 -15.56 13.11 -9.52
N GLU A 14 -16.77 13.17 -10.09
CA GLU A 14 -17.85 12.27 -9.71
C GLU A 14 -17.44 10.80 -9.89
N GLN A 15 -16.81 10.48 -11.03
CA GLN A 15 -16.25 9.16 -11.25
C GLN A 15 -15.15 8.81 -10.23
N GLY A 16 -14.25 9.75 -9.93
CA GLY A 16 -13.19 9.57 -8.93
C GLY A 16 -13.74 9.30 -7.52
N LEU A 17 -14.78 10.02 -7.10
CA LEU A 17 -15.43 9.84 -5.81
C LEU A 17 -16.12 8.47 -5.69
N ARG A 18 -16.72 7.98 -6.78
CA ARG A 18 -17.27 6.62 -6.83
C ARG A 18 -16.18 5.56 -6.67
N LEU A 19 -15.00 5.77 -7.28
CA LEU A 19 -13.85 4.86 -7.10
C LEU A 19 -13.34 4.84 -5.66
N LEU A 20 -13.44 5.95 -4.94
CA LEU A 20 -13.05 6.07 -3.53
C LEU A 20 -14.13 5.59 -2.54
N ASN A 21 -15.33 5.26 -3.02
CA ASN A 21 -16.51 5.02 -2.19
C ASN A 21 -16.71 6.14 -1.15
N TYR A 22 -16.68 7.40 -1.60
CA TYR A 22 -16.79 8.55 -0.71
C TYR A 22 -18.15 8.55 0.01
N PRO A 23 -18.18 8.55 1.36
CA PRO A 23 -19.40 8.31 2.12
C PRO A 23 -20.28 9.55 2.35
N ARG A 24 -19.81 10.76 2.04
CA ARG A 24 -20.59 12.00 2.24
C ARG A 24 -21.18 12.48 0.93
N ASP A 25 -22.34 13.12 1.02
CA ASP A 25 -22.93 13.83 -0.10
C ASP A 25 -22.05 15.03 -0.49
N VAL A 26 -21.78 15.17 -1.78
CA VAL A 26 -20.94 16.26 -2.32
C VAL A 26 -21.83 17.29 -2.97
N ASP A 27 -21.78 18.52 -2.45
CA ASP A 27 -22.50 19.66 -3.02
C ASP A 27 -21.84 20.14 -4.33
N TYR A 28 -22.27 19.55 -5.44
CA TYR A 28 -21.75 19.89 -6.77
C TYR A 28 -21.96 21.37 -7.15
N THR A 29 -22.97 22.03 -6.59
CA THR A 29 -23.23 23.47 -6.81
C THR A 29 -22.14 24.36 -6.21
N VAL A 30 -21.62 23.99 -5.03
CA VAL A 30 -20.55 24.69 -4.32
C VAL A 30 -19.19 24.37 -4.96
N LEU A 31 -19.04 23.15 -5.46
CA LEU A 31 -17.86 22.70 -6.21
C LEU A 31 -17.67 23.51 -7.52
N VAL A 32 -18.76 23.70 -8.27
CA VAL A 32 -18.80 24.50 -9.52
C VAL A 32 -18.48 25.97 -9.25
N LYS A 33 -18.86 26.51 -8.09
CA LYS A 33 -18.48 27.86 -7.64
C LYS A 33 -17.00 27.97 -7.24
N GLY A 34 -16.31 26.85 -7.06
CA GLY A 34 -14.90 26.81 -6.70
C GLY A 34 -14.65 27.19 -5.24
N ASP A 35 -15.59 26.93 -4.34
CA ASP A 35 -15.38 27.13 -2.91
C ASP A 35 -14.38 26.08 -2.38
N PRO A 36 -13.26 26.47 -1.75
CA PRO A 36 -12.31 25.53 -1.16
C PRO A 36 -12.94 24.57 -0.15
N ALA A 37 -13.93 25.02 0.64
CA ALA A 37 -14.49 24.26 1.76
C ALA A 37 -15.13 22.93 1.30
N ALA A 38 -15.60 22.84 0.05
CA ALA A 38 -16.13 21.61 -0.53
C ALA A 38 -15.03 20.60 -0.92
N PHE A 39 -13.81 21.06 -1.25
CA PHE A 39 -12.73 20.19 -1.70
C PHE A 39 -11.89 19.63 -0.54
N LEU A 40 -11.74 20.37 0.56
CA LEU A 40 -10.91 19.94 1.70
C LEU A 40 -11.33 18.59 2.30
N PRO A 41 -12.64 18.33 2.56
CA PRO A 41 -13.08 17.07 3.15
C PRO A 41 -12.87 15.88 2.22
N ILE A 42 -12.91 16.10 0.89
CA ILE A 42 -12.61 15.08 -0.11
C ILE A 42 -11.13 14.72 -0.05
N ILE A 43 -10.26 15.73 -0.07
CA ILE A 43 -8.80 15.54 -0.01
C ILE A 43 -8.41 14.84 1.30
N SER A 44 -8.98 15.27 2.43
CA SER A 44 -8.72 14.66 3.74
C SER A 44 -9.05 13.17 3.70
N TYR A 45 -10.25 12.81 3.24
CA TYR A 45 -10.68 11.43 3.12
C TYR A 45 -9.75 10.57 2.24
N CYS A 46 -9.27 11.11 1.11
CA CYS A 46 -8.35 10.40 0.22
C CYS A 46 -7.10 9.88 0.95
N PHE A 47 -6.55 10.65 1.89
CA PHE A 47 -5.32 10.29 2.58
C PHE A 47 -5.53 9.57 3.90
N THR A 48 -6.59 9.88 4.64
CA THR A 48 -6.78 9.36 6.00
C THR A 48 -7.70 8.14 6.05
N SER A 49 -8.69 8.06 5.17
CA SER A 49 -9.83 7.15 5.36
C SER A 49 -10.07 6.21 4.18
N PHE A 50 -9.60 6.54 2.98
CA PHE A 50 -9.75 5.65 1.82
C PHE A 50 -8.97 4.34 1.95
N SER A 51 -7.71 4.39 2.39
CA SER A 51 -6.87 3.19 2.54
C SER A 51 -5.93 3.29 3.73
N THR A 52 -5.91 2.23 4.54
CA THR A 52 -4.97 2.06 5.66
C THR A 52 -3.52 2.17 5.23
N CYS A 53 -3.12 1.58 4.08
CA CYS A 53 -1.75 1.66 3.59
C CYS A 53 -1.30 3.11 3.29
N ILE A 54 -2.21 3.96 2.83
CA ILE A 54 -1.92 5.37 2.54
C ILE A 54 -1.86 6.18 3.83
N ALA A 55 -2.75 5.91 4.78
CA ALA A 55 -2.71 6.52 6.11
C ALA A 55 -1.41 6.15 6.86
N GLU A 56 -0.98 4.90 6.80
CA GLU A 56 0.32 4.47 7.35
C GLU A 56 1.50 5.16 6.65
N LEU A 57 1.45 5.32 5.33
CA LEU A 57 2.49 6.05 4.59
C LEU A 57 2.58 7.50 5.06
N LEU A 58 1.44 8.13 5.31
CA LEU A 58 1.35 9.49 5.81
C LEU A 58 2.01 9.60 7.20
N VAL A 59 1.74 8.66 8.11
CA VAL A 59 2.37 8.57 9.43
C VAL A 59 3.88 8.31 9.33
N LYS A 60 4.32 7.42 8.45
CA LYS A 60 5.75 7.14 8.20
C LYS A 60 6.52 8.37 7.72
N CYS A 61 5.86 9.24 6.96
CA CYS A 61 6.42 10.52 6.53
C CYS A 61 6.37 11.61 7.60
N GLY A 62 5.71 11.37 8.74
CA GLY A 62 5.53 12.36 9.81
C GLY A 62 4.70 13.56 9.38
N VAL A 63 3.79 13.39 8.41
CA VAL A 63 2.92 14.48 7.94
C VAL A 63 1.55 14.36 8.60
N GLU A 64 1.22 15.26 9.51
CA GLU A 64 -0.09 15.30 10.14
C GLU A 64 -1.06 16.15 9.30
N LEU A 65 -2.13 15.52 8.79
CA LEU A 65 -3.22 16.22 8.10
C LEU A 65 -4.31 16.72 9.05
N THR A 66 -4.20 16.46 10.35
CA THR A 66 -5.11 16.97 11.41
C THR A 66 -4.74 18.40 11.82
N ALA A 67 -4.70 19.30 10.84
CA ALA A 67 -4.30 20.69 11.07
C ALA A 67 -5.46 21.54 11.63
N LYS A 68 -5.12 22.55 12.43
CA LYS A 68 -6.08 23.50 13.04
C LYS A 68 -6.59 24.59 12.07
N SER A 69 -6.03 24.68 10.87
CA SER A 69 -6.44 25.65 9.85
C SER A 69 -6.30 25.10 8.43
N ASP A 70 -7.15 25.55 7.52
CA ASP A 70 -7.19 25.11 6.11
C ASP A 70 -5.88 25.38 5.37
N LEU A 71 -5.19 26.47 5.71
CA LEU A 71 -3.87 26.80 5.14
C LEU A 71 -2.83 25.75 5.52
N ARG A 72 -2.75 25.38 6.80
CA ARG A 72 -1.78 24.38 7.27
C ARG A 72 -2.10 23.00 6.72
N PHE A 73 -3.39 22.69 6.58
CA PHE A 73 -3.84 21.48 5.92
C PHE A 73 -3.34 21.42 4.46
N ILE A 74 -3.60 22.45 3.66
CA ILE A 74 -3.17 22.48 2.24
C ILE A 74 -1.64 22.48 2.11
N GLU A 75 -0.92 23.18 2.97
CA GLU A 75 0.55 23.15 3.02
C GLU A 75 1.07 21.72 3.25
N ALA A 76 0.50 21.00 4.21
CA ALA A 76 0.85 19.62 4.50
C ALA A 76 0.52 18.68 3.33
N VAL A 77 -0.68 18.81 2.73
CA VAL A 77 -1.07 18.03 1.55
C VAL A 77 -0.14 18.27 0.37
N TYR A 78 0.19 19.53 0.07
CA TYR A 78 1.04 19.87 -1.07
C TYR A 78 2.48 19.38 -0.89
N LYS A 79 2.99 19.44 0.34
CA LYS A 79 4.28 18.85 0.68
C LYS A 79 4.25 17.34 0.47
N PHE A 80 3.23 16.66 1.02
CA PHE A 80 3.06 15.22 0.88
C PHE A 80 2.93 14.75 -0.58
N LEU A 81 2.16 15.48 -1.39
CA LEU A 81 2.01 15.22 -2.82
C LEU A 81 3.34 15.33 -3.58
N ARG A 82 4.16 16.32 -3.24
CA ARG A 82 5.47 16.50 -3.85
C ARG A 82 6.42 15.37 -3.45
N ASP A 83 6.49 15.07 -2.17
CA ASP A 83 7.49 14.15 -1.63
C ASP A 83 7.16 12.69 -2.01
N GLN A 84 5.89 12.28 -1.89
CA GLN A 84 5.49 10.88 -2.08
C GLN A 84 4.94 10.56 -3.48
N PHE A 85 4.28 11.52 -4.12
CA PHE A 85 3.64 11.31 -5.42
C PHE A 85 4.36 12.03 -6.56
N GLN A 86 5.41 12.80 -6.26
CA GLN A 86 6.14 13.63 -7.23
C GLN A 86 5.21 14.53 -8.05
N TYR A 87 4.05 14.87 -7.48
CA TYR A 87 3.04 15.70 -8.12
C TYR A 87 3.24 17.15 -7.71
N LYS A 88 3.26 18.06 -8.69
CA LYS A 88 3.33 19.50 -8.48
C LYS A 88 1.96 20.11 -8.75
N PRO A 89 1.21 20.55 -7.72
CA PRO A 89 -0.07 21.21 -7.89
C PRO A 89 0.04 22.44 -8.79
N ILE A 90 -0.96 22.62 -9.66
CA ILE A 90 -1.03 23.72 -10.63
C ILE A 90 -1.42 25.08 -10.00
N LEU A 91 -2.06 25.06 -8.83
CA LEU A 91 -2.44 26.26 -8.07
C LEU A 91 -1.54 26.40 -6.86
N THR A 92 -1.24 27.64 -6.45
CA THR A 92 -0.59 27.90 -5.16
C THR A 92 -1.55 27.60 -4.00
N LYS A 93 -1.01 27.43 -2.78
CA LYS A 93 -1.81 27.21 -1.56
C LYS A 93 -2.84 28.32 -1.33
N GLU A 94 -2.48 29.57 -1.61
CA GLU A 94 -3.37 30.73 -1.47
C GLU A 94 -4.45 30.74 -2.55
N GLN A 95 -4.08 30.46 -3.80
CA GLN A 95 -5.05 30.35 -4.90
C GLN A 95 -6.04 29.19 -4.71
N PHE A 96 -5.60 28.11 -4.06
CA PHE A 96 -6.50 27.00 -3.72
C PHE A 96 -7.54 27.43 -2.69
N LEU A 97 -7.18 28.27 -1.72
CA LEU A 97 -8.08 28.76 -0.67
C LEU A 97 -8.90 30.00 -1.05
N GLN A 98 -8.59 30.64 -2.18
CA GLN A 98 -9.40 31.74 -2.71
C GLN A 98 -10.66 31.20 -3.40
N PHE A 99 -11.79 31.89 -3.29
CA PHE A 99 -12.98 31.56 -4.08
C PHE A 99 -12.70 31.65 -5.59
N GLY A 100 -13.20 30.68 -6.36
CA GLY A 100 -12.98 30.59 -7.81
C GLY A 100 -12.01 29.47 -8.19
N PHE A 101 -11.36 29.60 -9.36
CA PHE A 101 -10.47 28.57 -9.94
C PHE A 101 -11.06 27.15 -9.96
N ALA A 102 -12.39 27.03 -10.08
CA ALA A 102 -13.14 25.80 -9.87
C ALA A 102 -12.57 24.64 -10.70
N GLU A 103 -12.40 24.84 -12.00
CA GLU A 103 -11.83 23.83 -12.91
C GLU A 103 -10.46 23.34 -12.45
N ARG A 104 -9.55 24.26 -12.09
CA ARG A 104 -8.18 23.90 -11.68
C ARG A 104 -8.17 23.19 -10.33
N LYS A 105 -9.02 23.59 -9.39
CA LYS A 105 -9.21 22.85 -8.13
C LYS A 105 -9.77 21.47 -8.37
N MET A 106 -10.74 21.35 -9.28
CA MET A 106 -11.33 20.07 -9.63
C MET A 106 -10.29 19.14 -10.25
N GLN A 107 -9.43 19.67 -11.12
CA GLN A 107 -8.30 18.95 -11.71
C GLN A 107 -7.33 18.45 -10.64
N ILE A 108 -6.94 19.32 -9.69
CA ILE A 108 -6.06 18.93 -8.57
C ILE A 108 -6.68 17.78 -7.78
N VAL A 109 -7.97 17.87 -7.43
CA VAL A 109 -8.64 16.79 -6.68
C VAL A 109 -8.71 15.51 -7.50
N CYS A 110 -9.08 15.57 -8.79
CA CYS A 110 -9.03 14.39 -9.67
C CYS A 110 -7.65 13.74 -9.69
N ASP A 111 -6.59 14.54 -9.82
CA ASP A 111 -5.21 14.06 -9.86
C ASP A 111 -4.84 13.40 -8.53
N ILE A 112 -5.21 13.99 -7.39
CA ILE A 112 -5.02 13.41 -6.05
C ILE A 112 -5.70 12.05 -5.95
N ILE A 113 -6.97 11.93 -6.37
CA ILE A 113 -7.72 10.68 -6.34
C ILE A 113 -6.98 9.61 -7.16
N ASN A 114 -6.56 9.94 -8.38
CA ASN A 114 -5.84 9.02 -9.26
C ASN A 114 -4.49 8.59 -8.67
N CYS A 115 -3.74 9.55 -8.12
CA CYS A 115 -2.48 9.32 -7.44
C CYS A 115 -2.65 8.35 -6.26
N VAL A 116 -3.63 8.59 -5.40
CA VAL A 116 -3.92 7.77 -4.22
C VAL A 116 -4.36 6.37 -4.62
N VAL A 117 -5.29 6.24 -5.57
CA VAL A 117 -5.76 4.93 -6.06
C VAL A 117 -4.61 4.14 -6.70
N LYS A 118 -3.76 4.81 -7.49
CA LYS A 118 -2.58 4.18 -8.10
C LYS A 118 -1.59 3.70 -7.03
N LYS A 119 -1.24 4.55 -6.06
CA LYS A 119 -0.34 4.14 -4.96
C LYS A 119 -0.95 3.05 -4.09
N HIS A 120 -2.25 3.08 -3.83
CA HIS A 120 -2.91 2.00 -3.11
C HIS A 120 -2.78 0.66 -3.85
N LYS A 121 -2.96 0.65 -5.18
CA LYS A 121 -2.75 -0.55 -6.00
C LYS A 121 -1.29 -1.03 -5.96
N GLU A 122 -0.33 -0.11 -6.03
CA GLU A 122 1.10 -0.46 -5.92
C GLU A 122 1.45 -1.09 -4.56
N LEU A 123 0.99 -0.49 -3.45
CA LEU A 123 1.24 -0.97 -2.09
C LEU A 123 0.46 -2.26 -1.74
N SER A 124 -0.76 -2.40 -2.26
CA SER A 124 -1.57 -3.62 -2.06
C SER A 124 -1.08 -4.80 -2.89
N ASN A 125 -0.46 -4.55 -4.06
CA ASN A 125 0.15 -5.62 -4.85
C ASN A 125 1.51 -6.04 -4.29
N SER A 126 2.34 -5.09 -3.81
CA SER A 126 3.62 -5.43 -3.18
C SER A 126 3.46 -6.20 -1.86
N SER A 127 2.35 -5.98 -1.13
CA SER A 127 2.00 -6.79 0.05
C SER A 127 1.48 -8.19 -0.30
N LYS A 128 0.81 -8.38 -1.44
CA LYS A 128 0.37 -9.71 -1.92
C LYS A 128 1.52 -10.59 -2.43
N VAL A 129 2.55 -10.01 -3.04
CA VAL A 129 3.72 -10.78 -3.53
C VAL A 129 4.50 -11.40 -2.37
N LYS A 130 4.45 -10.84 -1.16
CA LYS A 130 5.05 -11.46 0.04
C LYS A 130 4.27 -12.67 0.60
N CYS A 131 3.04 -12.93 0.11
CA CYS A 131 2.21 -14.06 0.55
C CYS A 131 2.03 -15.16 -0.51
N GLN A 132 2.53 -15.00 -1.73
CA GLN A 132 2.39 -16.00 -2.82
C GLN A 132 3.66 -16.79 -3.14
N MET A 133 4.69 -16.78 -2.28
CA MET A 133 5.86 -17.64 -2.43
C MET A 133 5.67 -19.05 -1.82
N ARG A 134 4.46 -19.62 -1.86
CA ARG A 134 4.23 -21.07 -1.75
C ARG A 134 2.95 -21.46 -2.49
N LYS A 135 3.02 -21.54 -3.82
CA LYS A 135 2.42 -22.63 -4.64
C LYS A 135 2.68 -22.39 -6.13
N LYS A 136 3.74 -23.06 -6.60
CA LYS A 136 3.84 -23.81 -7.86
C LYS A 136 3.46 -23.08 -9.16
N THR A 137 4.51 -22.62 -9.84
CA THR A 137 4.74 -22.64 -11.29
C THR A 137 3.95 -23.71 -12.05
N ARG A 138 3.13 -23.31 -13.05
CA ARG A 138 3.19 -23.89 -14.41
C ARG A 138 2.43 -23.06 -15.46
N SER A 139 3.22 -22.43 -16.32
CA SER A 139 3.07 -22.10 -17.76
C SER A 139 1.73 -21.61 -18.33
N PHE A 140 1.76 -20.35 -18.75
CA PHE A 140 1.12 -19.83 -19.96
C PHE A 140 1.63 -20.55 -21.22
N LYS A 141 0.74 -20.85 -22.17
CA LYS A 141 0.96 -20.67 -23.61
C LYS A 141 -0.37 -20.27 -24.28
N TYR A 142 -0.31 -19.20 -25.05
CA TYR A 142 -1.32 -18.70 -25.96
C TYR A 142 -1.03 -19.23 -27.38
N GLU A 143 -2.05 -19.37 -28.23
CA GLU A 143 -2.09 -18.99 -29.67
C GLU A 143 -3.49 -19.35 -30.23
N VAL A 144 -4.33 -18.37 -30.54
CA VAL A 144 -4.57 -17.70 -31.85
C VAL A 144 -5.63 -18.40 -32.73
N TRP A 145 -6.59 -17.55 -33.11
CA TRP A 145 -7.80 -17.61 -33.93
C TRP A 145 -7.81 -18.43 -35.23
N SER A 146 -8.93 -19.12 -35.50
CA SER A 146 -9.69 -19.24 -36.78
C SER A 146 -10.73 -20.36 -36.57
N GLY A 147 -12.04 -20.18 -36.75
CA GLY A 147 -12.73 -20.00 -38.03
C GLY A 147 -13.85 -21.06 -38.11
N LEU A 148 -15.05 -20.62 -38.46
CA LEU A 148 -16.33 -21.34 -38.64
C LEU A 148 -16.29 -22.79 -39.14
N ALA A 149 -17.12 -23.67 -38.54
CA ALA A 149 -18.16 -24.50 -39.21
C ALA A 149 -18.62 -25.69 -38.32
N ASP A 150 -19.92 -25.73 -37.98
CA ASP A 150 -20.69 -26.97 -37.77
C ASP A 150 -20.80 -27.70 -39.14
N PRO A 151 -21.01 -29.05 -39.24
CA PRO A 151 -22.05 -29.77 -38.49
C PRO A 151 -21.81 -31.28 -38.17
N SER A 152 -22.75 -31.85 -37.42
CA SER A 152 -23.22 -33.25 -37.51
C SER A 152 -22.38 -34.37 -36.87
N GLY A 153 -23.04 -35.23 -36.07
CA GLY A 153 -22.52 -36.58 -35.79
C GLY A 153 -22.83 -37.18 -34.43
N SER A 154 -24.03 -37.72 -34.31
CA SER A 154 -24.56 -38.65 -33.29
C SER A 154 -23.64 -39.77 -32.76
N ALA A 155 -23.90 -40.13 -31.49
CA ALA A 155 -24.08 -41.50 -30.96
C ALA A 155 -22.92 -42.29 -30.31
N LEU A 156 -23.18 -42.60 -29.00
CA LEU A 156 -23.04 -43.90 -28.31
C LEU A 156 -21.59 -44.40 -28.05
N ASN A 157 -21.21 -45.02 -26.93
CA ASN A 157 -21.93 -45.85 -25.97
C ASN A 157 -20.99 -46.20 -24.79
N SER A 158 -21.57 -46.39 -23.59
CA SER A 158 -21.20 -47.40 -22.54
C SER A 158 -19.75 -47.45 -21.97
N LYS A 159 -19.42 -47.85 -20.74
CA LYS A 159 -20.09 -48.37 -19.53
C LYS A 159 -19.02 -48.37 -18.40
N GLN A 160 -19.47 -48.19 -17.16
CA GLN A 160 -18.93 -48.72 -15.89
C GLN A 160 -17.54 -48.31 -15.33
N LYS A 161 -17.59 -47.66 -14.15
CA LYS A 161 -16.58 -47.63 -13.06
C LYS A 161 -16.64 -48.97 -12.26
N PRO A 162 -15.87 -49.18 -11.16
CA PRO A 162 -14.55 -48.71 -10.68
C PRO A 162 -13.63 -49.91 -10.29
N LEU A 163 -12.39 -49.71 -9.80
CA LEU A 163 -11.82 -50.38 -8.59
C LEU A 163 -10.33 -50.00 -8.37
N VAL A 164 -9.95 -49.91 -7.09
CA VAL A 164 -8.64 -49.58 -6.51
C VAL A 164 -7.93 -50.89 -6.11
N GLU A 165 -6.61 -51.03 -6.31
CA GLU A 165 -5.66 -51.71 -5.40
C GLU A 165 -4.22 -51.58 -5.96
N ARG A 166 -3.31 -50.89 -5.26
CA ARG A 166 -2.36 -51.34 -4.22
C ARG A 166 -1.13 -52.11 -4.74
N HIS A 167 0.02 -51.51 -4.40
CA HIS A 167 1.42 -51.92 -4.32
C HIS A 167 1.77 -53.42 -4.41
N SER A 168 2.86 -53.74 -5.13
CA SER A 168 3.79 -54.78 -4.71
C SER A 168 5.21 -54.47 -5.20
N GLY A 169 6.15 -54.38 -4.27
CA GLY A 169 7.58 -54.47 -4.55
C GLY A 169 8.00 -55.91 -4.81
N ASN A 170 9.15 -56.09 -5.46
CA ASN A 170 9.92 -57.32 -5.36
C ASN A 170 11.40 -56.98 -5.53
N GLU A 171 12.21 -57.53 -4.63
CA GLU A 171 13.63 -57.24 -4.47
C GLU A 171 14.53 -58.31 -5.13
N VAL A 172 15.78 -57.90 -5.43
CA VAL A 172 17.05 -58.61 -5.14
C VAL A 172 17.81 -59.47 -6.20
N HIS A 173 19.15 -59.28 -6.16
CA HIS A 173 20.34 -60.00 -6.70
C HIS A 173 20.74 -59.77 -8.17
N GLY A 174 22.01 -59.57 -8.59
CA GLY A 174 23.37 -59.51 -8.00
C GLY A 174 24.36 -59.43 -9.20
N ASP A 175 25.25 -58.45 -9.29
CA ASP A 175 26.70 -58.44 -8.98
C ASP A 175 27.67 -58.89 -10.12
N LEU A 176 28.66 -58.02 -10.39
CA LEU A 176 30.01 -58.14 -11.02
C LEU A 176 30.27 -58.30 -12.56
N HIS A 177 31.20 -57.43 -13.03
CA HIS A 177 31.90 -57.19 -14.33
C HIS A 177 32.83 -58.36 -14.78
N PRO A 178 33.51 -58.44 -16.00
CA PRO A 178 34.20 -57.34 -16.76
C PRO A 178 34.39 -57.39 -18.33
N LEU A 179 34.70 -56.20 -18.91
CA LEU A 179 35.39 -55.73 -20.18
C LEU A 179 35.95 -56.73 -21.24
N PRO A 180 36.00 -56.41 -22.58
CA PRO A 180 37.00 -55.49 -23.21
C PRO A 180 36.60 -54.70 -24.52
N LEU A 181 37.39 -53.67 -24.87
CA LEU A 181 37.42 -52.84 -26.13
C LEU A 181 37.99 -53.65 -27.36
N PRO A 182 38.16 -53.14 -28.63
CA PRO A 182 37.97 -51.80 -29.26
C PRO A 182 37.36 -51.79 -30.72
N ALA A 183 37.10 -50.61 -31.32
CA ALA A 183 37.45 -50.23 -32.73
C ALA A 183 36.79 -48.93 -33.28
N GLN A 184 37.62 -47.90 -33.50
CA GLN A 184 37.82 -47.12 -34.75
C GLN A 184 36.71 -46.19 -35.34
N GLY A 185 37.07 -44.90 -35.52
CA GLY A 185 36.46 -43.94 -36.47
C GLY A 185 36.25 -42.52 -35.89
N ARG A 186 37.29 -41.68 -35.77
CA ARG A 186 37.62 -40.54 -36.66
C ARG A 186 36.53 -39.45 -36.75
N ASN A 187 36.79 -38.29 -36.16
CA ASN A 187 36.86 -36.96 -36.82
C ASN A 187 37.08 -35.88 -35.75
N GLU A 188 38.04 -35.00 -36.03
CA GLU A 188 38.57 -33.92 -35.21
C GLU A 188 37.93 -32.61 -35.68
N GLU A 189 37.19 -31.88 -34.82
CA GLU A 189 36.88 -30.46 -35.02
C GLU A 189 36.95 -29.73 -33.66
N GLU A 190 38.13 -29.17 -33.42
CA GLU A 190 38.41 -27.83 -32.87
C GLU A 190 37.50 -27.25 -31.76
N LEU A 191 38.09 -27.18 -30.56
CA LEU A 191 37.63 -26.39 -29.42
C LEU A 191 37.72 -24.88 -29.70
N CYS A 192 36.58 -24.19 -29.71
CA CYS A 192 36.52 -22.75 -29.48
C CYS A 192 35.77 -22.50 -28.16
N LEU A 193 36.50 -21.95 -27.18
CA LEU A 193 35.99 -21.54 -25.87
C LEU A 193 35.16 -20.26 -26.02
N ASP A 194 33.88 -20.31 -25.66
CA ASP A 194 33.02 -19.12 -25.55
C ASP A 194 33.00 -18.67 -24.08
N HIS A 195 33.79 -17.65 -23.76
CA HIS A 195 34.05 -17.16 -22.40
C HIS A 195 32.99 -16.13 -21.91
N ASP A 196 32.06 -15.71 -22.76
CA ASP A 196 31.15 -14.58 -22.49
C ASP A 196 29.87 -14.93 -21.70
N ILE A 197 29.48 -16.21 -21.63
CA ILE A 197 28.21 -16.62 -20.99
C ILE A 197 28.37 -16.80 -19.47
N VAL A 198 29.60 -16.98 -18.99
CA VAL A 198 29.87 -17.26 -17.57
C VAL A 198 29.93 -15.97 -16.76
N GLU A 199 30.50 -14.90 -17.30
CA GLU A 199 30.72 -13.63 -16.57
C GLU A 199 29.40 -12.94 -16.17
N VAL A 200 28.40 -12.92 -17.07
CA VAL A 200 27.07 -12.30 -16.83
C VAL A 200 26.29 -12.98 -15.69
N LYS A 201 26.56 -14.27 -15.41
CA LYS A 201 25.85 -15.02 -14.36
C LYS A 201 26.46 -14.84 -12.97
N TYR A 202 27.76 -14.55 -12.87
CA TYR A 202 28.40 -14.26 -11.59
C TYR A 202 28.08 -12.83 -11.12
N GLU A 203 28.00 -11.87 -12.04
CA GLU A 203 27.64 -10.47 -11.73
C GLU A 203 26.23 -10.34 -11.12
N GLN A 204 25.21 -10.98 -11.71
CA GLN A 204 23.83 -10.96 -11.22
C GLN A 204 23.69 -11.63 -9.83
N VAL A 205 24.45 -12.69 -9.57
CA VAL A 205 24.43 -13.41 -8.28
C VAL A 205 25.13 -12.61 -7.18
N ILE A 206 26.16 -11.82 -7.51
CA ILE A 206 26.83 -10.93 -6.56
C ILE A 206 25.92 -9.76 -6.18
N GLU A 207 25.23 -9.15 -7.16
CA GLU A 207 24.26 -8.09 -6.93
C GLU A 207 23.09 -8.57 -6.05
N ASP A 208 22.53 -9.75 -6.34
CA ASP A 208 21.46 -10.35 -5.53
C ASP A 208 21.93 -10.66 -4.09
N ASN A 209 23.18 -11.10 -3.90
CA ASN A 209 23.74 -11.35 -2.58
C ASN A 209 23.94 -10.07 -1.76
N SER A 210 24.39 -8.98 -2.40
CA SER A 210 24.54 -7.66 -1.76
C SER A 210 23.19 -7.09 -1.30
N GLN A 211 22.14 -7.28 -2.09
CA GLN A 211 20.78 -6.88 -1.72
C GLN A 211 20.24 -7.72 -0.55
N ILE A 212 20.53 -9.02 -0.53
CA ILE A 212 20.19 -9.90 0.60
C ILE A 212 20.91 -9.48 1.88
N GLU A 213 22.19 -9.12 1.80
CA GLU A 213 22.96 -8.64 2.95
C GLU A 213 22.43 -7.31 3.48
N LEU A 214 22.11 -6.36 2.61
CA LEU A 214 21.48 -5.09 3.00
C LEU A 214 20.14 -5.32 3.71
N LEU A 215 19.30 -6.21 3.17
CA LEU A 215 18.01 -6.54 3.77
C LEU A 215 18.16 -7.23 5.13
N LYS A 216 19.19 -8.07 5.32
CA LYS A 216 19.52 -8.67 6.62
C LYS A 216 19.91 -7.61 7.64
N ASN A 217 20.74 -6.64 7.25
CA ASN A 217 21.15 -5.54 8.12
C ASN A 217 19.95 -4.68 8.53
N GLN A 218 19.09 -4.31 7.57
CA GLN A 218 17.85 -3.58 7.87
C GLN A 218 16.91 -4.36 8.79
N LEU A 219 16.82 -5.69 8.61
CA LEU A 219 15.99 -6.53 9.47
C LEU A 219 16.56 -6.59 10.89
N ALA A 220 17.88 -6.65 11.06
CA ALA A 220 18.54 -6.57 12.36
C ALA A 220 18.27 -5.22 13.05
N ASP A 221 18.37 -4.10 12.32
CA ASP A 221 18.04 -2.77 12.85
C ASP A 221 16.58 -2.68 13.33
N PHE A 222 15.65 -3.26 12.57
CA PHE A 222 14.25 -3.30 12.98
C PHE A 222 14.02 -4.20 14.19
N GLN A 223 14.73 -5.33 14.29
CA GLN A 223 14.67 -6.19 15.47
C GLN A 223 15.17 -5.48 16.73
N GLU A 224 16.25 -4.72 16.64
CA GLU A 224 16.75 -3.92 17.75
C GLU A 224 15.74 -2.84 18.18
N LYS A 225 15.16 -2.13 17.20
CA LYS A 225 14.11 -1.13 17.49
C LYS A 225 12.89 -1.75 18.14
N LEU A 226 12.46 -2.94 17.71
CA LEU A 226 11.36 -3.68 18.34
C LEU A 226 11.70 -4.07 19.77
N HIS A 227 12.90 -4.61 20.02
CA HIS A 227 13.35 -4.93 21.37
C HIS A 227 13.38 -3.69 22.28
N LYS A 228 13.77 -2.52 21.75
CA LYS A 228 13.73 -1.26 22.51
C LYS A 228 12.29 -0.85 22.86
N LEU A 229 11.34 -1.05 21.96
CA LEU A 229 9.93 -0.77 22.22
C LEU A 229 9.35 -1.72 23.27
N ASP A 230 9.68 -3.01 23.16
CA ASP A 230 9.31 -4.04 24.15
C ASP A 230 9.82 -3.66 25.55
N TRP A 231 11.09 -3.25 25.64
CA TRP A 231 11.67 -2.74 26.89
C TRP A 231 10.97 -1.48 27.43
N MET A 232 10.53 -0.58 26.56
CA MET A 232 9.78 0.60 26.98
C MET A 232 8.38 0.24 27.48
N GLU A 233 7.72 -0.73 26.83
CA GLU A 233 6.41 -1.24 27.24
C GLU A 233 6.48 -1.89 28.61
N ASP A 234 7.44 -2.79 28.85
CA ASP A 234 7.68 -3.41 30.16
C ASP A 234 7.92 -2.36 31.25
N LYS A 235 8.71 -1.33 30.93
CA LYS A 235 8.98 -0.24 31.87
C LYS A 235 7.73 0.58 32.16
N LEU A 236 6.88 0.82 31.16
CA LEU A 236 5.61 1.53 31.31
C LEU A 236 4.66 0.70 32.17
N GLN A 237 4.51 -0.59 31.88
CA GLN A 237 3.67 -1.51 32.65
C GLN A 237 4.13 -1.59 34.11
N ALA A 238 5.44 -1.67 34.37
CA ALA A 238 5.97 -1.64 35.73
C ALA A 238 5.68 -0.31 36.45
N LEU A 239 5.64 0.82 35.72
CA LEU A 239 5.25 2.12 36.29
C LEU A 239 3.75 2.19 36.54
N GLU A 240 2.93 1.64 35.64
CA GLU A 240 1.48 1.57 35.78
C GLU A 240 1.08 0.72 36.99
N GLU A 241 1.68 -0.46 37.16
CA GLU A 241 1.48 -1.32 38.33
C GLU A 241 1.88 -0.61 39.63
N LYS A 242 3.02 0.11 39.63
CA LYS A 242 3.47 0.90 40.78
C LYS A 242 2.52 2.04 41.12
N LEU A 243 1.97 2.70 40.10
CA LEU A 243 1.07 3.84 40.29
C LEU A 243 -0.37 3.40 40.54
N GLN A 244 -0.75 2.14 40.26
CA GLN A 244 -2.12 1.61 40.40
C GLN A 244 -3.18 2.51 39.73
N GLY A 245 -2.80 3.20 38.64
CA GLY A 245 -3.68 4.19 37.98
C GLY A 245 -3.90 5.49 38.77
N LYS A 246 -3.13 5.77 39.83
CA LYS A 246 -3.18 7.03 40.57
C LYS A 246 -2.48 8.12 39.77
N VAL A 247 -3.25 9.14 39.39
CA VAL A 247 -2.71 10.36 38.79
C VAL A 247 -2.11 11.22 39.90
N ILE A 248 -0.80 11.38 39.89
CA ILE A 248 -0.10 12.29 40.81
C ILE A 248 -0.16 13.69 40.20
N ILE A 249 -0.91 14.59 40.84
CA ILE A 249 -1.02 16.01 40.44
C ILE A 249 -0.24 16.82 41.48
N ASP A 250 0.50 17.85 41.03
CA ASP A 250 1.17 18.78 41.94
C ASP A 250 0.13 19.50 42.81
N GLU A 251 0.44 19.66 44.10
CA GLU A 251 -0.48 20.27 45.07
C GLU A 251 -0.91 21.68 44.64
N LYS A 252 -0.01 22.46 44.02
CA LYS A 252 -0.33 23.82 43.55
C LYS A 252 -1.32 23.78 42.40
N ASP A 253 -1.15 22.85 41.47
CA ASP A 253 -2.04 22.69 40.31
C ASP A 253 -3.42 22.20 40.74
N TRP A 254 -3.46 21.26 41.70
CA TRP A 254 -4.72 20.81 42.31
C TRP A 254 -5.45 21.95 43.03
N ASN A 255 -4.74 22.72 43.86
CA ASN A 255 -5.32 23.86 44.57
C ASN A 255 -5.82 24.96 43.60
N ASN A 256 -5.07 25.22 42.52
CA ASN A 256 -5.50 26.16 41.49
C ASN A 256 -6.81 25.71 40.82
N LEU A 257 -6.89 24.43 40.43
CA LEU A 257 -8.10 23.85 39.85
C LEU A 257 -9.29 23.97 40.79
N VAL A 258 -9.11 23.58 42.06
CA VAL A 258 -10.16 23.67 43.10
C VAL A 258 -10.64 25.11 43.26
N ASN A 259 -9.71 26.08 43.36
CA ASN A 259 -10.06 27.49 43.45
C ASN A 259 -10.84 27.98 42.24
N ARG A 260 -10.45 27.56 41.03
CA ARG A 260 -11.14 27.96 39.80
C ARG A 260 -12.54 27.37 39.71
N VAL A 261 -12.72 26.10 40.07
CA VAL A 261 -14.03 25.45 40.14
C VAL A 261 -14.92 26.16 41.15
N LEU A 262 -14.41 26.45 42.34
CA LEU A 262 -15.15 27.19 43.36
C LEU A 262 -15.60 28.58 42.87
N LEU A 263 -14.74 29.31 42.17
CA LEU A 263 -15.10 30.60 41.57
C LEU A 263 -16.21 30.47 40.53
N LEU A 264 -16.18 29.42 39.71
CA LEU A 264 -17.22 29.18 38.71
C LEU A 264 -18.55 28.75 39.35
N GLU A 265 -18.52 27.91 40.37
CA GLU A 265 -19.72 27.50 41.13
C GLU A 265 -20.37 28.70 41.82
N THR A 266 -19.56 29.56 42.46
CA THR A 266 -20.07 30.78 43.10
C THR A 266 -20.65 31.77 42.09
N GLU A 267 -20.02 31.94 40.94
CA GLU A 267 -20.56 32.76 39.84
C GLU A 267 -21.90 32.21 39.34
N LEU A 268 -22.02 30.89 39.13
CA LEU A 268 -23.26 30.24 38.71
C LEU A 268 -24.39 30.46 39.73
N LEU A 269 -24.10 30.33 41.03
CA LEU A 269 -25.07 30.55 42.11
C LEU A 269 -25.54 32.02 42.19
N LEU A 270 -24.67 32.96 41.86
CA LEU A 270 -25.04 34.38 41.83
C LEU A 270 -25.87 34.71 40.58
N GLN A 271 -25.57 34.09 39.45
CA GLN A 271 -26.35 34.26 38.22
C GLN A 271 -27.75 33.62 38.33
N SER A 272 -27.91 32.50 39.04
CA SER A 272 -29.22 31.84 39.21
C SER A 272 -30.18 32.56 40.17
N LYS A 273 -29.68 33.52 40.97
CA LYS A 273 -30.48 34.34 41.90
C LYS A 273 -30.94 35.68 41.31
N LYS A 274 -30.57 35.99 40.06
CA LYS A 274 -31.08 37.14 39.29
C LYS A 274 -32.22 36.72 38.38
#